data_AF-A0A1V5KVH6-F1
#
_entry.id   AF-A0A1V5KVH6-F1
#
_cell.length_a   1.000
_cell.length_b   1.000
_cell.length_c   1.000
_cell.angle_alpha   90.00
_cell.angle_beta   90.00
_cell.angle_gamma   90.00
#
_symmetry.space_group_name_H-M   'P 1'
#
loop_
_entity.id
_entity.type
_entity.pdbx_description
1 polymer ?
#
loop_
_entity_poly.entity_id
_entity_poly.type
_entity_poly.pdbx_seq_one_letter_code
_entity_poly.pdbx_strand_id
1 'polypeptide(L)'
;MLSDADRHKKFRPGVVNVNFPVHVDADTLVDRTYPALARSAPLFAEAEVGSGVYRFRYNAGEPVGDNGKSDLNSLEMGRISYSTIDYSLFSNGSD
;
A
#
# COMPACT_ATOMS: atom_id res chain seq x y z
N MET A 1 -3.32 24.06 30.11
CA MET A 1 -3.56 22.65 30.52
C MET A 1 -4.51 22.06 29.52
N LEU A 2 -4.11 21.01 28.79
CA LEU A 2 -5.04 20.22 27.97
C LEU A 2 -5.98 19.47 28.92
N SER A 3 -7.25 19.35 28.54
CA SER A 3 -8.30 18.79 29.38
C SER A 3 -8.15 17.28 29.53
N ASP A 4 -8.67 16.67 30.61
CA ASP A 4 -8.64 15.21 30.78
C ASP A 4 -9.38 14.45 29.65
N ALA A 5 -10.22 15.14 28.85
CA ALA A 5 -10.82 14.59 27.64
C ALA A 5 -9.81 14.34 26.51
N ASP A 6 -8.66 15.03 26.51
CA ASP A 6 -7.58 14.84 25.53
C ASP A 6 -6.69 13.64 25.85
N ARG A 7 -6.77 13.09 27.08
CA ARG A 7 -5.92 12.01 27.58
C ARG A 7 -6.38 10.60 27.19
N HIS A 8 -7.57 10.47 26.62
CA HIS A 8 -8.13 9.19 26.18
C HIS A 8 -8.47 9.18 24.68
N LYS A 9 -7.56 9.67 23.84
CA LYS A 9 -7.48 9.13 22.47
C LYS A 9 -7.16 7.64 22.59
N LYS A 10 -8.21 6.82 22.57
CA LYS A 10 -8.14 5.36 22.53
C LYS A 10 -7.03 4.96 21.56
N PHE A 11 -5.97 4.34 22.07
CA PHE A 11 -4.84 3.92 21.26
C PHE A 11 -5.38 3.04 20.12
N ARG A 12 -5.23 3.52 18.88
CA ARG A 12 -5.54 2.74 17.69
C ARG A 12 -4.21 2.26 17.12
N PRO A 13 -3.92 0.95 17.14
CA PRO A 13 -2.71 0.44 16.54
C PRO A 13 -2.78 0.74 15.04
N GLY A 14 -1.79 1.46 14.53
CA GLY A 14 -1.77 1.83 13.12
C GLY A 14 -0.47 2.50 12.73
N VAL A 15 -0.27 2.62 11.43
CA VAL A 15 0.90 3.27 10.83
C VAL A 15 0.44 4.34 9.85
N VAL A 16 1.25 5.38 9.75
CA VAL A 16 1.16 6.34 8.65
C VAL A 16 2.19 5.92 7.62
N ASN A 17 1.75 5.76 6.38
CA ASN A 17 2.61 5.45 5.24
C ASN A 17 2.65 6.66 4.31
N VAL A 18 3.86 7.16 4.06
CA VAL A 18 4.10 8.32 3.18
C VAL A 18 5.09 7.90 2.10
N ASN A 19 4.68 8.03 0.85
CA ASN A 19 5.55 7.78 -0.31
C ASN A 19 5.79 9.09 -1.04
N PHE A 20 7.05 9.31 -1.44
CA PHE A 20 7.45 10.49 -2.19
C PHE A 20 7.72 10.10 -3.65
N PRO A 21 7.30 10.93 -4.63
CA PRO A 21 7.75 10.78 -6.01
C PRO A 21 9.24 11.09 -6.11
N VAL A 22 9.88 10.66 -7.21
CA VAL A 22 11.33 10.83 -7.43
C VAL A 22 11.77 12.30 -7.36
N HIS A 23 10.88 13.23 -7.73
CA HIS A 23 11.12 14.66 -7.66
C HIS A 23 10.07 15.31 -6.77
N VAL A 24 10.53 16.11 -5.80
CA VAL A 24 9.70 16.86 -4.87
C VAL A 24 10.23 18.29 -4.78
N ASP A 25 9.32 19.24 -4.82
CA ASP A 25 9.54 20.67 -4.59
C ASP A 25 8.52 21.20 -3.56
N ALA A 26 8.57 22.51 -3.31
CA ALA A 26 7.71 23.17 -2.33
C ALA A 26 6.22 23.16 -2.70
N ASP A 27 5.90 23.02 -4.00
CA ASP A 27 4.54 23.08 -4.53
C ASP A 27 3.97 21.68 -4.84
N THR A 28 4.75 20.62 -4.58
CA THR A 28 4.35 19.24 -4.80
C THR A 28 3.14 18.89 -3.95
N LEU A 29 2.04 18.54 -4.63
CA LEU A 29 0.77 18.26 -3.98
C LEU A 29 0.83 16.97 -3.15
N VAL A 30 0.03 16.93 -2.08
CA VAL A 30 -0.13 15.76 -1.22
C VAL A 30 -1.55 15.20 -1.37
N ASP A 31 -1.66 13.92 -1.73
CA ASP A 31 -2.95 13.22 -1.81
C ASP A 31 -3.14 12.28 -0.62
N ARG A 32 -4.39 12.19 -0.14
CA ARG A 32 -4.80 11.11 0.75
C ARG A 32 -5.12 9.88 -0.09
N THR A 33 -4.42 8.79 0.20
CA THR A 33 -4.47 7.56 -0.60
C THR A 33 -4.78 6.34 0.27
N TYR A 34 -5.00 5.21 -0.39
CA TYR A 34 -4.96 3.89 0.22
C TYR A 34 -3.83 3.05 -0.42
N PRO A 35 -3.26 2.07 0.29
CA PRO A 35 -2.24 1.20 -0.29
C PRO A 35 -2.78 0.46 -1.52
N ALA A 36 -2.10 0.56 -2.65
CA ALA A 36 -2.45 -0.21 -3.82
C ALA A 36 -2.41 -1.72 -3.50
N LEU A 37 -3.43 -2.45 -3.93
CA LEU A 37 -3.37 -3.90 -3.96
C LEU A 37 -2.41 -4.29 -5.08
N ALA A 38 -1.17 -4.62 -4.73
CA ALA A 38 -0.21 -5.18 -5.67
C ALA A 38 -0.15 -6.70 -5.49
N ARG A 39 -0.35 -7.46 -6.57
CA ARG A 39 -0.04 -8.89 -6.57
C ARG A 39 1.41 -9.06 -6.98
N SER A 40 2.26 -9.44 -6.04
CA SER A 40 3.59 -9.96 -6.36
C SER A 40 3.42 -11.24 -7.17
N ALA A 41 4.01 -11.28 -8.35
CA ALA A 41 3.98 -12.50 -9.15
C ALA A 41 4.97 -13.55 -8.59
N PRO A 42 4.67 -14.85 -8.75
CA PRO A 42 5.59 -15.89 -8.33
C PRO A 42 6.90 -15.81 -9.12
N LEU A 43 8.03 -15.98 -8.43
CA LEU A 43 9.38 -15.99 -9.02
C LEU A 43 9.65 -17.23 -9.90
N PHE A 44 8.79 -18.23 -9.80
CA PHE A 44 8.86 -19.48 -10.54
C PHE A 44 7.56 -19.71 -11.30
N ALA A 45 7.69 -20.13 -12.55
CA ALA A 45 6.59 -20.61 -13.36
C ALA A 45 6.94 -22.00 -13.87
N GLU A 46 5.91 -22.80 -14.12
CA GLU A 46 6.10 -24.10 -14.76
C GLU A 46 6.77 -23.89 -16.13
N ALA A 47 7.82 -24.65 -16.41
CA ALA A 47 8.59 -24.55 -17.64
C ALA A 47 7.76 -24.98 -18.86
N GLU A 48 6.95 -26.02 -18.66
CA GLU A 48 5.88 -26.48 -19.55
C GLU A 48 4.67 -26.86 -18.70
N VAL A 49 3.46 -26.56 -19.18
CA VAL A 49 2.21 -26.80 -18.46
C VAL A 49 2.04 -28.30 -18.17
N GLY A 50 1.89 -28.65 -16.90
CA GLY A 50 1.70 -30.02 -16.42
C GLY A 50 2.99 -30.86 -16.32
N SER A 51 4.16 -30.27 -16.52
CA SER A 51 5.46 -30.96 -16.39
C SER A 51 5.90 -31.17 -14.94
N GLY A 52 5.39 -30.37 -13.99
CA GLY A 52 5.89 -30.29 -12.61
C GLY A 52 7.30 -29.69 -12.50
N VAL A 53 7.91 -29.28 -13.61
CA VAL A 53 9.24 -28.66 -13.65
C VAL A 53 9.06 -27.15 -13.60
N TYR A 54 9.65 -26.52 -12.58
CA TYR A 54 9.59 -25.07 -12.41
C TYR A 54 10.90 -24.42 -12.80
N ARG A 55 10.83 -23.27 -13.46
CA ARG A 55 11.98 -22.45 -13.79
C ARG A 55 11.80 -21.03 -13.26
N PHE A 56 12.92 -20.37 -12.98
CA PHE A 56 12.90 -18.96 -12.65
C PHE A 56 12.30 -18.16 -13.80
N ARG A 57 11.35 -17.28 -13.49
CA ARG A 57 10.80 -16.32 -14.42
C ARG A 57 10.51 -15.05 -13.63
N TYR A 58 11.26 -13.99 -13.90
CA TYR A 58 10.91 -12.68 -13.38
C TYR A 58 9.52 -12.28 -13.89
N ASN A 59 8.66 -11.86 -12.98
CA ASN A 59 7.37 -11.30 -13.27
C ASN A 59 7.16 -10.13 -12.31
N ALA A 60 6.85 -8.96 -12.85
CA ALA A 60 6.79 -7.71 -12.10
C ALA A 60 5.60 -7.65 -11.13
N GLY A 61 4.68 -8.63 -11.19
CA GLY A 61 3.39 -8.50 -10.55
C GLY A 61 2.46 -7.58 -11.35
N GLU A 62 1.26 -7.39 -10.85
CA GLU A 62 0.27 -6.50 -11.46
C GLU A 62 -0.50 -5.73 -10.38
N PRO A 63 -0.82 -4.44 -10.62
CA PRO A 63 -1.76 -3.72 -9.78
C PRO A 63 -3.15 -4.35 -9.92
N VAL A 64 -3.82 -4.59 -8.80
CA VAL A 64 -5.10 -5.30 -8.74
C VAL A 64 -6.17 -4.35 -8.26
N GLY A 65 -6.95 -3.84 -9.21
CA GLY A 65 -8.04 -2.92 -8.91
C GLY A 65 -7.51 -1.52 -8.60
N ASP A 66 -7.81 -0.60 -9.50
CA ASP A 66 -7.48 0.80 -9.32
C ASP A 66 -8.77 1.62 -9.38
N ASN A 67 -9.13 2.28 -8.27
CA ASN A 67 -10.26 3.21 -8.24
C ASN A 67 -9.79 4.68 -8.40
N GLY A 68 -8.52 4.88 -8.75
CA GLY A 68 -7.93 6.20 -9.03
C GLY A 68 -7.28 6.89 -7.83
N LYS A 69 -7.35 6.33 -6.61
CA LYS A 69 -6.79 6.98 -5.39
C LYS A 69 -5.77 6.13 -4.64
N SER A 70 -5.13 5.20 -5.34
CA SER A 70 -4.05 4.41 -4.77
C SER A 70 -2.80 5.27 -4.55
N ASP A 71 -1.90 4.81 -3.70
CA ASP A 71 -0.57 5.40 -3.53
C ASP A 71 0.24 5.37 -4.83
N LEU A 72 0.20 4.28 -5.61
CA LEU A 72 0.84 4.19 -6.93
C LEU A 72 0.36 5.29 -7.89
N ASN A 73 -0.94 5.53 -7.98
CA ASN A 73 -1.49 6.55 -8.87
C ASN A 73 -1.06 7.96 -8.47
N SER A 74 -1.03 8.24 -7.17
CA SER A 74 -0.55 9.53 -6.67
C SER A 74 0.90 9.78 -7.06
N LEU A 75 1.75 8.74 -6.95
CA LEU A 75 3.15 8.81 -7.35
C LEU A 75 3.31 8.98 -8.88
N GLU A 76 2.51 8.27 -9.69
CA GLU A 76 2.49 8.44 -11.15
C GLU A 76 2.11 9.87 -11.57
N MET A 77 1.27 10.54 -10.79
CA MET A 77 0.92 11.96 -10.98
C MET A 77 1.97 12.94 -10.43
N GLY A 78 3.10 12.45 -9.91
CA GLY A 78 4.15 13.28 -9.33
C GLY A 78 3.76 13.91 -7.99
N ARG A 79 2.87 13.28 -7.23
CA ARG A 79 2.36 13.78 -5.95
C ARG A 79 2.83 12.92 -4.79
N ILE A 80 2.86 13.50 -3.60
CA ILE A 80 3.16 12.78 -2.36
C ILE A 80 1.92 12.01 -1.94
N SER A 81 2.07 10.71 -1.73
CA SER A 81 1.01 9.84 -1.24
C SER A 81 1.04 9.78 0.29
N TYR A 82 -0.09 10.04 0.95
CA TYR A 82 -0.27 9.90 2.39
C TYR A 82 -1.42 8.93 2.69
N SER A 83 -1.15 7.88 3.45
CA SER A 83 -2.17 6.93 3.89
C SER A 83 -2.02 6.57 5.37
N THR A 84 -3.13 6.14 5.98
CA THR A 84 -3.15 5.61 7.34
C THR A 84 -3.68 4.19 7.30
N ILE A 85 -2.89 3.26 7.82
CA ILE A 85 -3.27 1.85 7.96
C ILE A 85 -3.69 1.66 9.42
N ASP A 86 -4.98 1.45 9.64
CA ASP A 86 -5.54 1.15 10.97
C ASP A 86 -5.56 -0.37 11.17
N TYR A 87 -4.65 -0.90 11.99
CA TYR A 87 -4.53 -2.34 12.18
C TYR A 87 -5.72 -2.96 12.92
N SER A 88 -6.52 -2.15 13.62
CA SER A 88 -7.74 -2.63 14.27
C SER A 88 -8.82 -3.07 13.26
N LEU A 89 -8.69 -2.69 11.98
CA LEU A 89 -9.59 -3.12 10.92
C LEU A 89 -9.28 -4.53 10.39
N PHE A 90 -8.08 -5.07 10.65
CA PHE A 90 -7.70 -6.42 10.19
C PHE A 90 -8.00 -7.52 11.22
N SER A 91 -8.34 -7.17 12.47
CA SER A 91 -8.51 -8.15 13.57
C SER A 91 -9.85 -8.89 13.57
N ASN A 92 -10.69 -8.77 12.53
CA ASN A 92 -12.00 -9.43 12.47
C ASN A 92 -11.98 -10.79 11.71
N GLY A 93 -10.80 -11.35 11.47
CA GLY A 93 -10.62 -12.70 10.93
C GLY A 93 -9.81 -13.56 11.88
N SER A 94 -10.37 -13.94 13.02
CA SER A 94 -9.92 -15.10 13.79
C SER A 94 -10.77 -16.29 13.36
N ASP A 95 -10.08 -17.32 12.86
CA ASP A 95 -10.58 -18.67 12.55
C ASP A 95 -11.42 -19.29 13.69
#